data_AF-A0A1I3LXN3-F1
#
_entry.id   AF-A0A1I3LXN3-F1
#
_cell.length_a   1.000
_cell.length_b   1.000
_cell.length_c   1.000
_cell.angle_alpha   90.00
_cell.angle_beta   90.00
_cell.angle_gamma   90.00
#
_symmetry.space_group_name_H-M   'P 1'
#
loop_
_entity.id
_entity.type
_entity.pdbx_description
1 polymer ?
#
loop_
_entity_poly.entity_id
_entity_poly.type
_entity_poly.pdbx_seq_one_letter_code
_entity_poly.pdbx_strand_id
1 'polypeptide(L)' 'MASKLYSYCAMRWNAGVWTEAELTTAVAKGYITEEEKQEIMASGQ' A
#
# COMPACT_ATOMS: atom_id res chain seq x y z
N MET A 1 -14.49 -2.01 -2.51
CA MET A 1 -14.03 -1.82 -3.90
C MET A 1 -12.56 -1.43 -3.78
N ALA A 2 -11.64 -2.27 -4.26
CA ALA A 2 -10.21 -1.98 -4.11
C ALA A 2 -9.83 -0.78 -4.98
N SER A 3 -8.99 0.09 -4.44
CA SER A 3 -8.41 1.23 -5.14
C SER A 3 -7.59 0.77 -6.32
N LYS A 4 -7.55 1.57 -7.38
CA LYS A 4 -6.83 1.25 -8.63
C LYS A 4 -5.37 0.87 -8.41
N LEU A 5 -4.73 1.43 -7.39
CA LEU A 5 -3.32 1.22 -7.10
C LEU A 5 -3.05 0.25 -5.95
N TYR A 6 -4.09 -0.38 -5.38
CA TYR A 6 -3.94 -1.36 -4.30
C TYR A 6 -2.94 -2.47 -4.66
N SER A 7 -3.19 -3.18 -5.76
CA SER A 7 -2.36 -4.32 -6.18
C SER A 7 -0.92 -3.91 -6.48
N TYR A 8 -0.71 -2.70 -6.98
CA TYR A 8 0.63 -2.16 -7.22
C TYR A 8 1.36 -1.89 -5.91
N CYS A 9 0.71 -1.22 -4.96
CA CYS A 9 1.28 -0.93 -3.64
C CYS A 9 1.60 -2.24 -2.89
N ALA A 10 0.69 -3.21 -2.94
CA ALA A 10 0.88 -4.54 -2.35
C ALA A 10 2.06 -5.29 -2.96
N MET A 11 2.20 -5.28 -4.30
CA MET A 11 3.33 -5.92 -4.99
C MET A 11 4.67 -5.28 -4.58
N ARG A 12 4.73 -3.96 -4.48
CA ARG A 12 5.97 -3.24 -4.13
C ARG A 12 6.37 -3.44 -2.66
N TRP A 13 5.38 -3.54 -1.78
CA TRP A 13 5.57 -3.87 -0.36
C TRP A 13 6.12 -5.29 -0.19
N ASN A 14 5.47 -6.30 -0.80
CA ASN A 14 5.92 -7.70 -0.76
C ASN A 14 7.26 -7.95 -1.48
N ALA A 15 7.68 -7.03 -2.35
CA ALA A 15 9.01 -7.09 -2.96
C ALA A 15 10.10 -6.49 -2.04
N GLY A 16 9.74 -5.99 -0.85
CA GLY A 16 10.64 -5.27 0.07
C GLY A 16 11.17 -3.94 -0.49
N VAL A 17 10.60 -3.43 -1.58
CA VAL A 17 11.04 -2.20 -2.25
C VAL A 17 10.42 -0.97 -1.59
N TRP A 18 9.22 -1.11 -1.05
CA TRP A 18 8.49 -0.04 -0.37
C TRP A 18 8.53 -0.22 1.13
N THR A 19 8.63 0.90 1.84
CA THR A 19 8.50 0.99 3.28
C THR A 19 7.18 1.64 3.66
N GLU A 20 6.86 1.68 4.95
CA GLU A 20 5.61 2.29 5.44
C GLU A 20 5.46 3.77 5.01
N ALA A 21 6.57 4.49 4.82
CA ALA A 21 6.57 5.86 4.34
C ALA A 21 6.05 5.99 2.89
N GLU A 22 6.38 5.03 2.02
CA GLU A 22 5.86 5.00 0.63
C GLU A 22 4.35 4.71 0.62
N LEU A 23 3.89 3.77 1.45
CA LEU A 23 2.46 3.48 1.61
C LEU A 23 1.69 4.66 2.20
N THR A 24 2.25 5.35 3.19
CA THR A 24 1.65 6.56 3.77
C THR A 24 1.55 7.68 2.73
N THR A 25 2.55 7.82 1.87
CA THR A 25 2.50 8.76 0.74
C THR A 25 1.42 8.37 -0.26
N ALA A 26 1.24 7.07 -0.54
CA ALA A 26 0.18 6.59 -1.42
C ALA A 26 -1.21 6.90 -0.86
N VAL A 27 -1.41 6.77 0.46
CA VAL A 27 -2.65 7.20 1.12
C VAL A 27 -2.84 8.72 1.02
N ALA A 28 -1.82 9.50 1.34
CA ALA A 28 -1.88 10.96 1.29
C ALA A 28 -2.21 11.50 -0.12
N LYS A 29 -1.82 10.77 -1.17
CA LYS A 29 -2.15 11.09 -2.57
C LYS A 29 -3.52 10.57 -3.02
N GLY A 30 -4.23 9.83 -2.16
CA GLY A 30 -5.52 9.23 -2.48
C GLY A 30 -5.44 8.04 -3.44
N TYR A 31 -4.27 7.39 -3.54
CA TYR A 31 -4.07 6.23 -4.41
C TYR A 31 -4.62 4.94 -3.81
N ILE A 32 -4.58 4.86 -2.48
CA ILE A 32 -5.14 3.80 -1.65
C ILE A 32 -5.76 4.44 -0.40
N THR A 33 -6.65 3.74 0.30
CA THR A 33 -7.21 4.18 1.58
C THR A 33 -6.28 3.80 2.74
N GLU A 34 -6.52 4.38 3.93
CA GLU A 34 -5.76 3.99 5.13
C GLU A 34 -6.03 2.52 5.50
N GLU A 35 -7.25 2.02 5.26
CA GLU A 35 -7.61 0.61 5.46
C GLU A 35 -6.80 -0.30 4.53
N GLU A 36 -6.67 0.08 3.27
CA GLU A 36 -5.87 -0.66 2.29
C GLU A 36 -4.37 -0.66 2.63
N LYS A 37 -3.84 0.45 3.15
CA LYS A 37 -2.48 0.49 3.69
C LYS A 37 -2.31 -0.51 4.83
N GLN A 38 -3.27 -0.57 5.77
CA GLN A 38 -3.23 -1.52 6.89
C GLN A 38 -3.25 -2.97 6.39
N GLU A 39 -4.09 -3.29 5.42
CA GLU A 39 -4.14 -4.61 4.79
C GLU A 39 -2.81 -4.98 4.11
N ILE A 40 -2.21 -4.05 3.36
CA ILE A 40 -0.93 -4.28 2.70
C ILE A 40 0.17 -4.55 3.73
N MET A 41 0.27 -3.74 4.77
CA MET A 41 1.27 -3.94 5.83
C MET A 41 1.07 -5.27 6.58
N ALA A 42 -0.19 -5.68 6.76
CA ALA A 42 -0.53 -6.97 7.38
C ALA A 42 -0.25 -8.18 6.48
N SER A 43 -0.13 -7.99 5.16
CA SER A 43 0.07 -9.07 4.19
C SER A 43 1.48 -9.69 4.20
N GLY A 44 2.41 -9.15 5.00
CA GLY A 44 3.82 -9.57 5.05
C GLY A 44 4.72 -8.69 4.18
N GLN A 45 6.04 -8.77 4.35
CA GLN A 45 7.03 -7.94 3.65
C GLN A 45 8.11 -8.82 3.00
#